data_AF-A0AAC9IBK0-F1
#
_entry.id   AF-A0AAC9IBK0-F1
#
_cell.length_a   1.000
_cell.length_b   1.000
_cell.length_c   1.000
_cell.angle_alpha   90.00
_cell.angle_beta   90.00
_cell.angle_gamma   90.00
#
_symmetry.space_group_name_H-M   'P 1'
#
loop_
_entity.id
_entity.type
_entity.pdbx_description
1 polymer ?
#
loop_
_entity_poly.entity_id
_entity_poly.type
_entity_poly.pdbx_seq_one_letter_code
_entity_poly.pdbx_strand_id
1 'polypeptide(L)'
;MRLFAEQGYDATTVAQIAEEAEVSTRSVSAYFPTKLHIATASSSAAADRLILALRSRDEGASVVDRVVQWLREEPAFVPEEEWRLRAAMLERNPVLQGSGPEDSPPLLAIAADAIAEDLDVPLDHPGVQITLGILAGIVVRVELLFGSHRENEETLALIHDALAGAVDAVRRSSRSSA
;
A
#
# COMPACT_ATOMS: atom_id res chain seq x y z
N MET A 1 10.33 -13.63 0.41
CA MET A 1 10.92 -12.34 -0.04
C MET A 1 12.35 -12.50 -0.54
N ARG A 2 13.29 -13.02 0.26
CA ARG A 2 14.71 -13.17 -0.14
C ARG A 2 14.93 -13.83 -1.51
N LEU A 3 14.37 -15.03 -1.74
CA LEU A 3 14.46 -15.71 -3.04
C LEU A 3 13.91 -14.84 -4.19
N PHE A 4 12.74 -14.20 -4.01
CA PHE A 4 12.20 -13.32 -5.03
C PHE A 4 13.09 -12.10 -5.33
N ALA A 5 13.77 -11.55 -4.32
CA ALA A 5 14.72 -10.45 -4.48
C ALA A 5 16.04 -10.89 -5.16
N GLU A 6 16.49 -12.12 -4.93
CA GLU A 6 17.76 -12.64 -5.47
C GLU A 6 17.64 -13.17 -6.90
N GLN A 7 16.62 -13.98 -7.18
CA GLN A 7 16.46 -14.68 -8.47
C GLN A 7 15.25 -14.19 -9.28
N GLY A 8 14.28 -13.50 -8.67
CA GLY A 8 13.07 -13.01 -9.34
C GLY A 8 11.84 -13.89 -9.10
N TYR A 9 10.65 -13.34 -9.34
CA TYR A 9 9.36 -13.98 -9.10
C TYR A 9 9.18 -15.21 -9.97
N ASP A 10 9.40 -15.09 -11.29
CA ASP A 10 9.16 -16.18 -12.25
C ASP A 10 10.08 -17.37 -12.00
N ALA A 11 11.37 -17.12 -11.74
CA ALA A 11 12.37 -18.14 -11.48
C ALA A 11 12.21 -18.84 -10.12
N THR A 12 11.47 -18.24 -9.18
CA THR A 12 11.24 -18.83 -7.85
C THR A 12 10.04 -19.78 -7.86
N THR A 13 10.24 -20.98 -7.31
CA THR A 13 9.20 -21.99 -7.16
C THR A 13 8.70 -22.10 -5.72
N VAL A 14 7.47 -22.58 -5.53
CA VAL A 14 6.92 -22.86 -4.19
C VAL A 14 7.71 -23.95 -3.47
N ALA A 15 8.31 -24.89 -4.20
CA ALA A 15 9.17 -25.93 -3.61
C ALA A 15 10.44 -25.35 -2.98
N GLN A 16 11.15 -24.45 -3.69
CA GLN A 16 12.32 -23.74 -3.15
C GLN A 16 11.95 -22.90 -1.92
N ILE A 17 10.79 -22.24 -1.95
CA ILE A 17 10.32 -21.45 -0.80
C ILE A 17 10.06 -22.36 0.41
N ALA A 18 9.44 -23.52 0.18
CA ALA A 18 9.15 -24.47 1.25
C ALA A 18 10.43 -25.06 1.86
N GLU A 19 11.40 -25.44 1.01
CA GLU A 19 12.72 -25.91 1.43
C GLU A 19 13.46 -24.87 2.27
N GLU A 20 13.53 -23.62 1.78
CA GLU A 20 14.20 -22.52 2.48
C GLU A 20 13.52 -22.17 3.81
N ALA A 21 12.19 -22.29 3.89
CA ALA A 21 11.42 -22.04 5.10
C ALA A 21 11.34 -23.28 6.03
N GLU A 22 12.04 -24.37 5.71
CA GLU A 22 12.04 -25.63 6.46
C GLU A 22 10.63 -26.21 6.71
N VAL A 23 9.73 -26.05 5.75
CA VAL A 23 8.35 -26.56 5.81
C VAL A 23 8.02 -27.43 4.60
N SER A 24 6.93 -28.20 4.69
CA SER A 24 6.44 -28.95 3.53
C SER A 24 5.74 -28.02 2.53
N THR A 25 5.80 -28.36 1.23
CA THR A 25 5.02 -27.68 0.18
C THR A 25 3.52 -27.73 0.44
N ARG A 26 3.04 -28.82 1.08
CA ARG A 26 1.66 -28.96 1.55
C ARG A 26 1.32 -27.90 2.59
N SER A 27 2.22 -27.65 3.55
CA SER A 27 2.04 -26.60 4.55
C SER A 27 1.96 -25.22 3.88
N VAL A 28 2.88 -24.90 2.96
CA VAL A 28 2.85 -23.61 2.23
C VAL A 28 1.54 -23.42 1.48
N SER A 29 1.10 -24.46 0.74
CA SER A 29 -0.13 -24.40 -0.06
C SER A 29 -1.40 -24.29 0.80
N ALA A 30 -1.34 -24.74 2.07
CA ALA A 30 -2.46 -24.60 3.01
C ALA A 30 -2.64 -23.15 3.49
N TYR A 31 -1.56 -22.37 3.57
CA TYR A 31 -1.61 -20.95 3.95
C TYR A 31 -1.74 -20.01 2.74
N PHE A 32 -1.12 -20.38 1.61
CA PHE A 32 -1.04 -19.54 0.44
C PHE A 32 -1.53 -20.31 -0.80
N PRO A 33 -2.73 -19.97 -1.31
CA PRO A 33 -3.31 -20.66 -2.46
C PRO A 33 -2.46 -20.56 -3.73
N THR A 34 -1.73 -19.46 -3.90
CA THR A 34 -0.89 -19.22 -5.09
C THR A 34 0.47 -18.63 -4.72
N LYS A 35 1.45 -18.73 -5.63
CA LYS A 35 2.75 -18.06 -5.48
C LYS A 35 2.61 -16.53 -5.34
N LEU A 36 1.60 -15.94 -5.98
CA LEU A 36 1.31 -14.52 -5.85
C LEU A 36 0.93 -14.16 -4.42
N HIS A 37 0.07 -14.96 -3.76
CA HIS A 37 -0.27 -14.74 -2.34
C HIS A 37 0.97 -14.75 -1.43
N ILE A 38 1.95 -15.63 -1.69
CA ILE A 38 3.21 -15.64 -0.94
C ILE A 38 3.99 -14.33 -1.18
N ALA A 39 4.07 -13.91 -2.44
CA ALA A 39 4.84 -12.73 -2.83
C ALA A 39 4.23 -11.42 -2.31
N THR A 40 2.91 -11.34 -2.21
CA THR A 40 2.19 -10.12 -1.80
C THR A 40 1.79 -10.10 -0.33
N ALA A 41 2.04 -11.17 0.44
CA ALA A 41 1.55 -11.31 1.83
C ALA A 41 1.89 -10.11 2.73
N SER A 42 3.12 -9.59 2.66
CA SER A 42 3.56 -8.43 3.47
C SER A 42 2.85 -7.14 3.05
N SER A 43 2.69 -6.89 1.74
CA SER A 43 1.91 -5.75 1.23
C SER A 43 0.42 -5.89 1.52
N SER A 44 -0.13 -7.11 1.52
CA SER A 44 -1.52 -7.37 1.94
C SER A 44 -1.74 -7.05 3.41
N ALA A 45 -0.81 -7.42 4.30
CA ALA A 45 -0.90 -7.07 5.72
C ALA A 45 -0.81 -5.55 5.96
N ALA A 46 0.02 -4.84 5.19
CA ALA A 46 0.09 -3.38 5.21
C ALA A 46 -1.22 -2.74 4.70
N ALA A 47 -1.80 -3.28 3.63
CA ALA A 47 -3.09 -2.87 3.10
C ALA A 47 -4.23 -3.05 4.12
N ASP A 48 -4.24 -4.15 4.89
CA ASP A 48 -5.23 -4.37 5.95
C ASP A 48 -5.13 -3.31 7.06
N ARG A 49 -3.92 -2.91 7.45
CA ARG A 49 -3.71 -1.81 8.41
C ARG A 49 -4.16 -0.47 7.86
N LEU A 50 -3.88 -0.19 6.58
CA LEU A 50 -4.38 1.01 5.91
C LEU A 50 -5.92 1.04 5.86
N ILE A 51 -6.58 -0.10 5.61
CA ILE A 51 -8.04 -0.20 5.68
C ILE A 51 -8.55 0.21 7.06
N LEU A 52 -7.91 -0.25 8.14
CA LEU A 52 -8.29 0.13 9.51
C LEU A 52 -8.11 1.62 9.75
N ALA A 53 -7.00 2.20 9.28
CA ALA A 53 -6.74 3.64 9.38
C ALA A 53 -7.77 4.48 8.61
N LEU A 54 -8.11 4.09 7.37
CA LEU A 54 -9.11 4.80 6.56
C LEU A 54 -10.51 4.75 7.18
N ARG A 55 -10.83 3.64 7.86
CA ARG A 55 -12.11 3.45 8.57
C ARG A 55 -12.16 4.16 9.93
N SER A 56 -11.04 4.66 10.48
CA SER A 56 -11.08 5.43 11.71
C SER A 56 -11.91 6.69 11.48
N ARG A 57 -12.76 7.04 12.45
CA ARG A 57 -13.62 8.22 12.41
C ARG A 57 -13.11 9.27 13.39
N ASP A 58 -11.83 9.55 13.35
CA ASP A 58 -11.25 10.61 14.17
C ASP A 58 -11.81 11.95 13.69
N GLU A 59 -12.60 12.60 14.56
CA GLU A 59 -13.29 13.85 14.24
C GLU A 59 -12.28 14.91 13.78
N GLY A 60 -12.46 15.42 12.56
CA GLY A 60 -11.61 16.45 11.97
C GLY A 60 -10.37 15.95 11.24
N ALA A 61 -10.05 14.65 11.25
CA ALA A 61 -8.93 14.10 10.47
C ALA A 61 -9.36 13.80 9.03
N SER A 62 -8.66 14.41 8.07
CA SER A 62 -8.87 14.16 6.64
C SER A 62 -8.37 12.78 6.22
N VAL A 63 -8.72 12.34 5.01
CA VAL A 63 -8.17 11.09 4.44
C VAL A 63 -6.64 11.13 4.34
N VAL A 64 -6.08 12.32 4.07
CA VAL A 64 -4.63 12.53 3.98
C VAL A 64 -3.98 12.35 5.34
N ASP A 65 -4.58 12.92 6.40
CA ASP A 65 -4.05 12.79 7.76
C ASP A 65 -3.98 11.34 8.20
N ARG A 66 -5.05 10.57 7.94
CA ARG A 66 -5.11 9.13 8.27
C ARG A 66 -4.06 8.32 7.52
N VAL A 67 -3.83 8.61 6.24
CA VAL A 67 -2.80 7.93 5.44
C VAL A 67 -1.40 8.27 5.93
N VAL A 68 -1.13 9.54 6.21
CA VAL A 68 0.20 9.98 6.69
C VAL A 68 0.47 9.44 8.09
N GLN A 69 -0.54 9.38 8.96
CA GLN A 69 -0.44 8.72 10.25
C GLN A 69 -0.14 7.22 10.09
N TRP A 70 -0.86 6.52 9.22
CA TRP A 70 -0.57 5.13 8.91
C TRP A 70 0.87 4.94 8.42
N LEU A 71 1.35 5.78 7.48
CA LEU A 71 2.73 5.73 6.99
C LEU A 71 3.77 5.92 8.11
N ARG A 72 3.47 6.76 9.10
CA ARG A 72 4.32 7.03 10.27
C ARG A 72 4.37 5.82 11.22
N GLU A 73 3.26 5.12 11.39
CA GLU A 73 3.13 3.99 12.32
C GLU A 73 3.57 2.65 11.71
N GLU A 74 3.43 2.49 10.39
CA GLU A 74 3.76 1.26 9.67
C GLU A 74 5.19 0.73 9.95
N PRO A 75 6.23 1.58 10.06
CA PRO A 75 7.56 1.19 10.52
C PRO A 75 7.63 0.37 11.81
N ALA A 76 6.67 0.51 12.73
CA ALA A 76 6.64 -0.21 14.00
C ALA A 76 6.15 -1.66 13.85
N PHE A 77 5.45 -1.98 12.75
CA PHE A 77 4.87 -3.31 12.51
C PHE A 77 5.75 -4.21 11.65
N VAL A 78 6.69 -3.63 10.90
CA VAL A 78 7.53 -4.35 9.94
C VAL A 78 9.01 -4.14 10.30
N PRO A 79 9.75 -5.21 10.63
CA PRO A 79 11.20 -5.11 10.87
C PRO A 79 11.93 -4.49 9.68
N GLU A 80 13.00 -3.73 9.94
CA GLU A 80 13.78 -3.04 8.90
C GLU A 80 14.26 -4.00 7.80
N GLU A 81 14.72 -5.20 8.20
CA GLU A 81 15.18 -6.21 7.25
C GLU A 81 14.05 -6.70 6.32
N GLU A 82 12.85 -6.91 6.86
CA GLU A 82 11.70 -7.33 6.08
C GLU A 82 11.34 -6.28 5.04
N TRP A 83 11.29 -5.00 5.44
CA TRP A 83 11.02 -3.89 4.54
C TRP A 83 12.06 -3.80 3.42
N ARG A 84 13.34 -3.92 3.76
CA ARG A 84 14.44 -3.90 2.78
C ARG A 84 14.32 -5.05 1.78
N LEU A 85 14.01 -6.26 2.25
CA LEU A 85 13.81 -7.42 1.39
C LEU A 85 12.56 -7.27 0.51
N ARG A 86 11.48 -6.69 1.02
CA ARG A 86 10.28 -6.36 0.25
C ARG A 86 10.58 -5.36 -0.85
N ALA A 87 11.27 -4.26 -0.54
CA ALA A 87 11.65 -3.25 -1.52
C ALA A 87 12.53 -3.86 -2.64
N ALA A 88 13.57 -4.62 -2.29
CA ALA A 88 14.44 -5.29 -3.26
C ALA A 88 13.66 -6.31 -4.13
N MET A 89 12.70 -7.02 -3.54
CA MET A 89 11.79 -7.90 -4.26
C MET A 89 10.92 -7.12 -5.25
N LEU A 90 10.28 -6.03 -4.83
CA LEU A 90 9.39 -5.24 -5.69
C LEU A 90 10.15 -4.53 -6.81
N GLU A 91 11.35 -4.03 -6.53
CA GLU A 91 12.23 -3.41 -7.53
C GLU A 91 12.63 -4.41 -8.63
N ARG A 92 13.04 -5.63 -8.24
CA ARG A 92 13.38 -6.68 -9.19
C ARG A 92 12.18 -7.22 -9.96
N ASN A 93 10.99 -7.13 -9.39
CA ASN A 93 9.79 -7.74 -9.93
C ASN A 93 8.68 -6.69 -10.12
N PRO A 94 8.77 -5.82 -11.14
CA PRO A 94 7.77 -4.77 -11.37
C PRO A 94 6.33 -5.27 -11.49
N VAL A 95 6.14 -6.51 -11.99
CA VAL A 95 4.82 -7.17 -12.07
C VAL A 95 4.16 -7.37 -10.72
N LEU A 96 4.91 -7.29 -9.61
CA LEU A 96 4.36 -7.42 -8.25
C LEU A 96 3.94 -6.06 -7.66
N GLN A 97 4.37 -4.94 -8.24
CA GLN A 97 4.07 -3.60 -7.71
C GLN A 97 2.59 -3.27 -7.95
N GLY A 98 1.85 -2.98 -6.87
CA GLY A 98 0.41 -2.75 -6.95
C GLY A 98 -0.42 -3.99 -7.31
N SER A 99 0.21 -5.16 -7.41
CA SER A 99 -0.47 -6.43 -7.66
C SER A 99 -0.96 -7.03 -6.36
N GLY A 100 -2.21 -7.48 -6.35
CA GLY A 100 -2.76 -8.36 -5.33
C GLY A 100 -3.31 -9.62 -5.98
N PRO A 101 -3.65 -10.65 -5.21
CA PRO A 101 -4.50 -11.74 -5.68
C PRO A 101 -5.78 -11.19 -6.33
N GLU A 102 -6.31 -11.86 -7.36
CA GLU A 102 -7.55 -11.45 -8.06
C GLU A 102 -8.75 -11.24 -7.10
N ASP A 103 -8.72 -11.87 -5.93
CA ASP A 103 -9.72 -11.73 -4.87
C ASP A 103 -9.57 -10.43 -4.04
N SER A 104 -8.59 -9.58 -4.36
CA SER A 104 -8.45 -8.24 -3.77
C SER A 104 -9.34 -7.26 -4.53
N PRO A 105 -10.51 -6.84 -3.99
CA PRO A 105 -10.52 -5.54 -3.31
C PRO A 105 -11.59 -5.35 -2.20
N PRO A 106 -11.15 -4.99 -0.98
CA PRO A 106 -11.82 -3.97 -0.16
C PRO A 106 -11.06 -2.63 -0.16
N LEU A 107 -9.73 -2.61 -0.29
CA LEU A 107 -8.93 -1.39 -0.05
C LEU A 107 -9.29 -0.24 -0.99
N LEU A 108 -9.29 -0.46 -2.32
CA LEU A 108 -9.58 0.62 -3.27
C LEU A 108 -11.01 1.16 -3.13
N ALA A 109 -11.98 0.29 -2.84
CA ALA A 109 -13.37 0.69 -2.58
C ALA A 109 -13.47 1.50 -1.28
N ILE A 110 -12.84 1.03 -0.20
CA ILE A 110 -12.81 1.72 1.11
C ILE A 110 -12.10 3.06 1.00
N ALA A 111 -10.99 3.12 0.25
CA ALA A 111 -10.29 4.37 -0.02
C ALA A 111 -11.16 5.33 -0.84
N ALA A 112 -11.86 4.84 -1.87
CA ALA A 112 -12.79 5.66 -2.65
C ALA A 112 -13.93 6.21 -1.79
N ASP A 113 -14.52 5.40 -0.92
CA ASP A 113 -15.56 5.83 0.03
C ASP A 113 -15.03 6.91 0.99
N ALA A 114 -13.86 6.68 1.59
CA ALA A 114 -13.24 7.65 2.51
C ALA A 114 -12.86 8.96 1.81
N ILE A 115 -12.40 8.90 0.55
CA ILE A 115 -12.09 10.07 -0.27
C ILE A 115 -13.38 10.84 -0.62
N ALA A 116 -14.45 10.14 -0.99
CA ALA A 116 -15.73 10.77 -1.30
C ALA A 116 -16.32 11.50 -0.08
N GLU A 117 -16.25 10.88 1.11
CA GLU A 117 -16.63 11.49 2.38
C GLU A 117 -15.78 12.73 2.70
N ASP A 118 -14.45 12.65 2.56
CA ASP A 118 -13.55 13.78 2.82
C ASP A 118 -13.73 14.94 1.84
N LEU A 119 -13.97 14.63 0.56
CA LEU A 119 -14.22 15.64 -0.47
C LEU A 119 -15.63 16.25 -0.40
N ASP A 120 -16.56 15.62 0.31
CA ASP A 120 -17.99 15.95 0.35
C ASP A 120 -18.62 15.94 -1.06
N VAL A 121 -18.38 14.84 -1.80
CA VAL A 121 -18.88 14.63 -3.16
C VAL A 121 -19.44 13.22 -3.33
N PRO A 122 -20.31 12.98 -4.34
CA PRO A 122 -20.73 11.62 -4.70
C PRO A 122 -19.55 10.70 -5.07
N LEU A 123 -19.68 9.40 -4.81
CA LEU A 123 -18.64 8.40 -5.09
C LEU A 123 -18.23 8.32 -6.57
N ASP A 124 -19.15 8.60 -7.49
CA ASP A 124 -18.92 8.62 -8.94
C ASP A 124 -18.32 9.94 -9.46
N HIS A 125 -18.08 10.90 -8.57
CA HIS A 125 -17.45 12.16 -8.93
C HIS A 125 -16.01 11.94 -9.43
N PRO A 126 -15.59 12.51 -10.58
CA PRO A 126 -14.24 12.30 -11.14
C PRO A 126 -13.09 12.62 -10.18
N GLY A 127 -13.31 13.58 -9.28
CA GLY A 127 -12.35 13.95 -8.23
C GLY A 127 -11.97 12.78 -7.32
N VAL A 128 -12.88 11.84 -7.06
CA VAL A 128 -12.60 10.65 -6.23
C VAL A 128 -11.56 9.76 -6.92
N GLN A 129 -11.75 9.47 -8.21
CA GLN A 129 -10.83 8.61 -8.97
C GLN A 129 -9.45 9.25 -9.17
N ILE A 130 -9.40 10.57 -9.37
CA ILE A 130 -8.14 11.32 -9.47
C ILE A 130 -7.37 11.24 -8.14
N THR A 131 -8.03 11.55 -7.02
CA THR A 131 -7.42 11.47 -5.69
C THR A 131 -6.97 10.04 -5.35
N LEU A 132 -7.79 9.04 -5.68
CA LEU A 132 -7.46 7.63 -5.47
C LEU A 132 -6.18 7.22 -6.24
N GLY A 133 -6.05 7.66 -7.50
CA GLY A 133 -4.85 7.40 -8.30
C GLY A 133 -3.58 8.04 -7.73
N ILE A 134 -3.68 9.28 -7.23
CA ILE A 134 -2.56 9.97 -6.57
C ILE A 134 -2.16 9.24 -5.29
N LEU A 135 -3.14 8.89 -4.45
CA LEU A 135 -2.92 8.16 -3.21
C LEU A 135 -2.25 6.80 -3.46
N ALA A 136 -2.80 6.01 -4.39
CA ALA A 136 -2.26 4.70 -4.74
C ALA A 136 -0.82 4.80 -5.27
N GLY A 137 -0.53 5.80 -6.12
CA GLY A 137 0.81 6.04 -6.64
C GLY A 137 1.83 6.36 -5.54
N ILE A 138 1.44 7.16 -4.56
CA ILE A 138 2.29 7.51 -3.42
C ILE A 138 2.56 6.28 -2.55
N VAL A 139 1.53 5.50 -2.21
CA VAL A 139 1.70 4.28 -1.39
C VAL A 139 2.69 3.31 -2.05
N VAL A 140 2.53 3.02 -3.35
CA VAL A 140 3.47 2.18 -4.11
C VAL A 140 4.88 2.76 -4.08
N ARG A 141 5.03 4.08 -4.21
CA ARG A 141 6.35 4.71 -4.21
C ARG A 141 7.01 4.68 -2.84
N VAL A 142 6.24 4.81 -1.77
CA VAL A 142 6.75 4.72 -0.39
C VAL A 142 7.21 3.31 -0.06
N GLU A 143 6.55 2.26 -0.56
CA GLU A 143 7.04 0.87 -0.40
C GLU A 143 8.44 0.66 -1.00
N LEU A 144 8.82 1.46 -2.00
CA LEU A 144 10.14 1.43 -2.62
C LEU A 144 11.17 2.34 -1.94
N LEU A 145 10.75 3.21 -1.01
CA LEU A 145 11.67 4.02 -0.21
C LEU A 145 12.26 3.18 0.94
N PHE A 146 13.58 3.28 1.15
CA PHE A 146 14.28 2.60 2.25
C PHE A 146 15.45 3.43 2.79
N GLY A 147 15.98 3.04 3.95
CA GLY A 147 17.11 3.70 4.61
C GLY A 147 16.71 5.01 5.31
N SER A 148 17.61 6.00 5.31
CA SER A 148 17.44 7.28 6.02
C SER A 148 16.19 8.09 5.63
N HIS A 149 15.55 7.76 4.50
CA HIS A 149 14.34 8.43 4.02
C HIS A 149 13.05 7.82 4.61
N ARG A 150 13.13 6.63 5.23
CA ARG A 150 11.98 5.90 5.81
C ARG A 150 11.44 6.56 7.07
N GLU A 151 12.35 7.00 7.94
CA GLU A 151 12.04 7.64 9.22
C GLU A 151 12.20 9.15 9.14
N ASN A 152 12.42 9.69 7.93
CA ASN A 152 12.60 11.11 7.76
C ASN A 152 11.25 11.81 7.86
N GLU A 153 11.03 12.50 8.97
CA GLU A 153 9.90 13.40 9.18
C GLU A 153 9.72 14.40 8.03
N GLU A 154 10.80 14.86 7.41
CA GLU A 154 10.73 15.75 6.23
C GLU A 154 10.10 15.06 5.02
N THR A 155 10.35 13.75 4.85
CA THR A 155 9.73 12.96 3.76
C THR A 155 8.24 12.76 4.02
N LEU A 156 7.84 12.46 5.26
CA LEU A 156 6.43 12.37 5.63
C LEU A 156 5.71 13.71 5.51
N ALA A 157 6.36 14.81 5.91
CA ALA A 157 5.83 16.17 5.73
C ALA A 157 5.66 16.50 4.24
N LEU A 158 6.64 16.19 3.40
CA LEU A 158 6.54 16.40 1.95
C LEU A 158 5.40 15.58 1.32
N ILE A 159 5.21 14.33 1.75
CA ILE A 159 4.09 13.48 1.30
C ILE A 159 2.76 14.09 1.74
N HIS A 160 2.66 14.53 2.99
CA HIS A 160 1.46 15.20 3.51
C HIS A 160 1.13 16.45 2.70
N ASP A 161 2.07 17.38 2.56
CA ASP A 161 1.88 18.64 1.84
C ASP A 161 1.47 18.41 0.37
N ALA A 162 2.10 17.43 -0.30
CA ALA A 162 1.78 17.07 -1.68
C ALA A 162 0.35 16.49 -1.81
N LEU A 163 -0.04 15.59 -0.90
CA LEU A 163 -1.38 15.01 -0.88
C LEU A 163 -2.45 16.04 -0.53
N ALA A 164 -2.25 16.82 0.53
CA ALA A 164 -3.17 17.86 0.95
C ALA A 164 -3.38 18.90 -0.15
N GLY A 165 -2.29 19.36 -0.78
CA GLY A 165 -2.34 20.29 -1.91
C GLY A 165 -3.11 19.74 -3.12
N ALA A 166 -2.95 18.45 -3.44
CA ALA A 166 -3.69 17.78 -4.51
C ALA A 166 -5.19 17.67 -4.18
N VAL A 167 -5.54 17.23 -2.97
CA VAL A 167 -6.93 17.12 -2.49
C VAL A 167 -7.61 18.48 -2.48
N ASP A 168 -6.94 19.52 -2.00
CA ASP A 168 -7.47 20.88 -2.00
C ASP A 168 -7.67 21.43 -3.43
N ALA A 169 -6.78 21.11 -4.36
CA ALA A 169 -6.95 21.46 -5.77
C ALA A 169 -8.19 20.78 -6.38
N VAL A 170 -8.42 19.50 -6.08
CA VAL A 170 -9.62 18.76 -6.49
C VAL A 170 -10.88 19.37 -5.86
N ARG A 171 -10.85 19.66 -4.56
CA ARG A 171 -11.98 20.26 -3.82
C ARG A 171 -12.37 21.62 -4.38
N ARG A 172 -11.41 22.50 -4.67
CA ARG A 172 -11.66 23.81 -5.30
C ARG A 172 -12.29 23.68 -6.68
N SER A 173 -11.77 22.77 -7.51
CA SER A 173 -12.27 22.55 -8.87
C SER A 173 -13.70 21.98 -8.89
N SER A 174 -14.01 21.12 -7.92
CA SER A 174 -15.33 20.50 -7.75
C SER A 174 -16.39 21.56 -7.36
N ARG A 175 -16.05 22.47 -6.46
CA ARG A 175 -16.94 23.57 -6.04
C ARG A 175 -17.16 24.65 -7.12
N SER A 176 -16.24 24.79 -8.07
CA SER A 176 -16.38 25.75 -9.17
C SER A 176 -17.29 25.25 -10.30
N SER A 177 -17.67 23.97 -10.28
CA SER A 177 -18.47 23.32 -11.34
C SER A 177 -19.93 23.08 -10.93
N ALA A 178 -20.30 23.44 -9.70
CA ALA A 178 -21.65 23.37 -9.14
C ALA A 178 -22.29 24.76 -9.10
#